data_AF-A0A2V9SR06-F1
#
_entry.id   AF-A0A2V9SR06-F1
#
_cell.length_a   1.000
_cell.length_b   1.000
_cell.length_c   1.000
_cell.angle_alpha   90.00
_cell.angle_beta   90.00
_cell.angle_gamma   90.00
#
_symmetry.space_group_name_H-M   'P 1'
#
loop_
_entity.id
_entity.type
_entity.pdbx_description
1 polymer ?
#
loop_
_entity_poly.entity_id
_entity_poly.type
_entity_poly.pdbx_seq_one_letter_code
_entity_poly.pdbx_strand_id
1 'polypeptide(L)'
;MNRQLKPTCKKLGLTGANWHWLRHANATLLDAVGTPLGTVQALLGHSSSEITREVYLHSIPADARAAVQKVEDLLMRPKLTQVAENWKTGSLLIQ
;
A
#
# COMPACT_ATOMS: atom_id res chain seq x y z
N MET A 1 4.48 4.35 20.43
CA MET A 1 4.76 4.50 18.98
C MET A 1 4.52 5.90 18.40
N ASN A 2 3.66 6.79 18.92
CA ASN A 2 3.33 8.08 18.26
C ASN A 2 4.33 9.24 18.40
N ARG A 3 5.46 9.05 19.11
CA ARG A 3 6.36 10.15 19.51
C ARG A 3 7.14 10.77 18.34
N GLN A 4 7.44 9.98 17.32
CA GLN A 4 8.26 10.39 16.16
C GLN A 4 7.42 10.81 14.95
N LEU A 5 6.31 10.11 14.69
CA LEU A 5 5.52 10.30 13.46
C LEU A 5 4.81 11.66 13.43
N LYS A 6 4.06 12.00 14.48
CA LYS A 6 3.31 13.26 14.56
C LYS A 6 4.16 14.52 14.38
N PRO A 7 5.31 14.70 15.06
CA PRO A 7 6.12 15.90 14.88
C PRO A 7 6.74 15.98 13.48
N THR A 8 7.15 14.85 12.88
CA THR A 8 7.70 14.82 11.53
C THR A 8 6.63 15.15 10.48
N CYS A 9 5.44 14.57 10.58
CA CYS A 9 4.32 14.91 9.70
C CYS A 9 3.94 16.39 9.79
N LYS A 10 3.93 16.96 11.01
CA LYS A 10 3.70 18.41 11.21
C LYS A 10 4.77 19.27 10.53
N LYS A 11 6.05 18.88 10.61
CA LYS A 11 7.16 19.57 9.91
C LYS A 11 7.01 19.52 8.39
N LEU A 12 6.44 18.45 7.85
CA LEU A 12 6.20 18.25 6.42
C LEU A 12 4.85 18.82 5.94
N GLY A 13 4.07 19.48 6.81
CA GLY A 13 2.75 20.00 6.45
C GLY A 13 1.65 18.95 6.31
N LEU A 14 1.90 17.70 6.71
CA LEU A 14 0.93 16.60 6.65
C LEU A 14 0.03 16.61 7.89
N THR A 15 -1.26 16.85 7.68
CA THR A 15 -2.28 16.84 8.74
C THR A 15 -2.96 15.47 8.84
N GLY A 16 -3.31 15.02 10.04
CA GLY A 16 -4.05 13.77 10.27
C GLY A 16 -3.25 12.46 10.15
N ALA A 17 -1.97 12.52 9.75
CA ALA A 17 -1.13 11.35 9.57
C ALA A 17 -0.94 10.54 10.87
N ASN A 18 -1.16 9.23 10.77
CA ASN A 18 -1.01 8.28 11.87
C ASN A 18 -0.46 6.93 11.35
N TRP A 19 -0.11 6.02 12.25
CA TRP A 19 0.48 4.72 11.88
C TRP A 19 -0.44 3.84 11.04
N HIS A 20 -1.76 4.02 11.17
CA HIS A 20 -2.75 3.29 10.39
C HIS A 20 -2.71 3.71 8.91
N TRP A 21 -2.36 4.95 8.60
CA TRP A 21 -2.16 5.40 7.22
C TRP A 21 -1.00 4.67 6.55
N LEU A 22 0.13 4.51 7.27
CA LEU A 22 1.28 3.75 6.75
C LEU A 22 0.91 2.27 6.53
N ARG A 23 0.09 1.71 7.41
CA ARG A 23 -0.45 0.36 7.25
C ARG A 23 -1.35 0.23 6.03
N HIS A 24 -2.27 1.16 5.81
CA HIS A 24 -3.11 1.18 4.61
C HIS A 24 -2.29 1.40 3.33
N ALA A 25 -1.33 2.32 3.36
CA ALA A 25 -0.42 2.55 2.24
C ALA A 25 0.35 1.28 1.86
N ASN A 26 0.85 0.53 2.85
CA ASN A 26 1.50 -0.76 2.60
C ASN A 26 0.53 -1.77 1.96
N ALA A 27 -0.71 -1.86 2.44
CA ALA A 27 -1.73 -2.73 1.85
C ALA A 27 -2.02 -2.37 0.38
N THR A 28 -2.20 -1.07 0.09
CA THR A 28 -2.44 -0.57 -1.27
C THR A 28 -1.24 -0.83 -2.19
N LEU A 29 -0.02 -0.66 -1.71
CA LEU A 29 1.19 -0.93 -2.50
C LEU A 29 1.35 -2.43 -2.81
N LEU A 30 1.07 -3.30 -1.84
CA LEU A 30 1.12 -4.75 -2.05
C LEU A 30 0.06 -5.21 -3.06
N ASP A 31 -1.13 -4.63 -3.02
CA ASP A 31 -2.20 -4.86 -3.99
C ASP A 31 -1.79 -4.36 -5.39
N ALA A 32 -1.21 -3.15 -5.49
CA ALA A 32 -0.76 -2.57 -6.75
C ALA A 32 0.32 -3.40 -7.47
N VAL A 33 1.15 -4.16 -6.74
CA VAL A 33 2.14 -5.07 -7.34
C VAL A 33 1.60 -6.49 -7.58
N GLY A 34 0.30 -6.69 -7.40
CA GLY A 34 -0.39 -7.97 -7.64
C GLY A 34 -0.05 -9.05 -6.62
N THR A 35 0.19 -8.68 -5.36
CA THR A 35 0.53 -9.65 -4.31
C THR A 35 -0.70 -10.51 -3.96
N PRO A 36 -0.59 -11.85 -3.88
CA PRO A 36 -1.69 -12.70 -3.45
C PRO A 36 -2.22 -12.31 -2.06
N LEU A 37 -3.54 -12.32 -1.89
CA LEU A 37 -4.22 -11.86 -0.67
C LEU A 37 -3.69 -12.53 0.61
N GLY A 38 -3.41 -13.85 0.56
CA GLY A 38 -2.85 -14.57 1.71
C GLY A 38 -1.46 -14.04 2.13
N THR A 39 -0.63 -13.66 1.16
CA THR A 39 0.68 -13.04 1.40
C THR A 39 0.54 -11.62 1.94
N VAL A 40 -0.42 -10.83 1.44
CA VAL A 40 -0.75 -9.50 1.97
C VAL A 40 -1.20 -9.59 3.43
N GLN A 41 -2.08 -10.52 3.76
CA GLN A 41 -2.57 -10.75 5.13
C GLN A 41 -1.47 -11.18 6.08
N ALA A 42 -0.55 -12.04 5.63
CA ALA A 42 0.61 -12.45 6.41
C ALA A 42 1.56 -11.27 6.67
N LEU A 43 1.87 -10.46 5.65
CA LEU A 43 2.71 -9.26 5.77
C LEU A 43 2.10 -8.18 6.67
N LEU A 44 0.78 -8.00 6.60
CA LEU A 44 0.05 -7.08 7.46
C LEU A 44 -0.17 -7.65 8.87
N GLY A 45 0.15 -8.92 9.13
CA GLY A 45 -0.01 -9.56 10.43
C GLY A 45 -1.48 -9.68 10.84
N HIS A 46 -2.20 -10.62 10.24
CA HIS A 46 -3.55 -11.12 10.61
C HIS A 46 -4.60 -10.11 11.11
N SER A 47 -4.46 -8.80 10.84
CA SER A 47 -5.25 -7.80 11.59
C SER A 47 -6.69 -7.64 11.09
N SER A 48 -7.13 -8.45 10.13
CA SER A 48 -8.53 -8.90 9.98
C SER A 48 -8.66 -9.85 8.79
N SER A 49 -9.11 -11.08 9.05
CA SER A 49 -9.88 -11.92 8.13
C SER A 49 -10.31 -13.18 8.88
N GLU A 50 -11.59 -13.41 9.06
CA GLU A 50 -12.18 -14.68 9.55
C GLU A 50 -11.93 -15.89 8.63
N ILE A 51 -10.86 -15.92 7.82
CA ILE A 51 -10.70 -16.89 6.73
C ILE A 51 -9.31 -17.55 6.73
N THR A 52 -9.35 -18.84 7.04
CA THR A 52 -8.50 -19.98 6.64
C THR A 52 -6.98 -19.90 6.85
N ARG A 53 -6.57 -20.32 8.06
CA ARG A 53 -5.18 -20.40 8.54
C ARG A 53 -4.40 -21.66 8.09
N GLU A 54 -5.07 -22.70 7.59
CA GLU A 54 -4.40 -24.00 7.35
C GLU A 54 -3.71 -24.14 5.98
N VAL A 55 -4.21 -23.49 4.93
CA VAL A 55 -3.71 -23.74 3.56
C VAL A 55 -2.45 -22.92 3.23
N TYR A 56 -2.26 -21.75 3.83
CA TYR A 56 -1.26 -20.79 3.34
C TYR A 56 0.10 -20.84 4.03
N LEU A 57 0.24 -21.47 5.21
CA LEU A 57 1.44 -21.42 6.06
C LEU A 57 2.76 -21.86 5.39
N HIS A 58 2.71 -22.73 4.38
CA HIS A 58 3.91 -23.32 3.79
C HIS A 58 4.54 -22.49 2.64
N SER A 59 3.81 -21.54 2.03
CA SER A 59 4.32 -20.74 0.88
C SER A 59 4.79 -19.32 1.25
N ILE A 60 4.43 -18.86 2.45
CA ILE A 60 4.51 -17.44 2.85
C ILE A 60 5.93 -16.84 2.86
N PRO A 61 7.01 -17.51 3.34
CA PRO A 61 8.27 -16.81 3.58
C PRO A 61 8.97 -16.29 2.32
N ALA A 62 8.93 -17.06 1.23
CA ALA A 62 9.52 -16.66 -0.05
C ALA A 62 8.62 -15.65 -0.77
N ASP A 63 7.31 -15.90 -0.80
CA ASP A 63 6.32 -15.03 -1.43
C ASP A 63 6.27 -13.63 -0.77
N ALA A 64 6.42 -13.58 0.55
CA ALA A 64 6.47 -12.33 1.31
C ALA A 64 7.71 -11.49 0.94
N ARG A 65 8.89 -12.11 0.83
CA ARG A 65 10.11 -11.40 0.42
C ARG A 65 10.00 -10.87 -0.99
N ALA A 66 9.52 -11.69 -1.93
CA ALA A 66 9.33 -11.28 -3.32
C ALA A 66 8.31 -10.14 -3.45
N ALA A 67 7.22 -10.17 -2.69
CA ALA A 67 6.22 -9.11 -2.67
C ALA A 67 6.81 -7.78 -2.17
N VAL A 68 7.58 -7.81 -1.07
CA VAL A 68 8.24 -6.61 -0.55
C VAL A 68 9.28 -6.05 -1.53
N GLN A 69 10.04 -6.92 -2.21
CA GLN A 69 10.97 -6.50 -3.26
C GLN A 69 10.26 -5.80 -4.42
N LYS A 70 9.09 -6.27 -4.84
CA LYS A 70 8.29 -5.59 -5.87
C LYS A 70 7.82 -4.21 -5.43
N VAL A 71 7.44 -4.06 -4.16
CA VAL A 71 7.08 -2.75 -3.58
C VAL A 71 8.29 -1.83 -3.53
N GLU A 72 9.46 -2.36 -3.15
CA GLU A 72 10.73 -1.62 -3.20
C GLU A 72 11.03 -1.14 -4.62
N ASP A 73 10.94 -2.03 -5.62
CA ASP A 73 11.11 -1.68 -7.03
C ASP A 73 10.15 -0.56 -7.46
N LEU A 74 8.89 -0.62 -7.03
CA LEU A 74 7.88 0.40 -7.33
C LEU A 74 8.23 1.77 -6.72
N LEU A 75 8.80 1.78 -5.51
CA LEU A 75 9.17 3.01 -4.80
C LEU A 75 10.51 3.59 -5.26
N MET A 76 11.49 2.73 -5.55
CA MET A 76 12.87 3.10 -5.86
C MET A 76 13.11 3.32 -7.35
N ARG A 77 12.21 2.86 -8.22
CA ARG A 77 12.24 3.16 -9.66
C ARG A 77 11.19 4.23 -9.96
N PRO A 78 11.56 5.53 -9.98
CA PRO A 78 10.56 6.58 -10.13
C PRO A 78 9.99 6.58 -11.55
N LYS A 79 8.79 6.02 -11.71
CA LYS A 79 7.82 6.40 -12.75
C LYS A 79 6.65 7.19 -12.15
N LEU A 80 6.91 7.97 -11.09
CA LEU A 80 5.89 8.74 -10.35
C LEU A 80 5.31 9.95 -11.13
N THR A 81 5.48 10.02 -12.45
CA THR A 81 4.98 11.12 -13.30
C THR A 81 3.90 10.73 -14.30
N GLN A 82 3.22 9.59 -14.15
CA GLN A 82 1.92 9.41 -14.83
C GLN A 82 0.78 9.95 -13.94
N VAL A 83 0.84 11.24 -13.64
CA VAL A 83 -0.42 11.99 -13.44
C VAL A 83 -1.10 11.94 -14.80
N ALA A 84 -2.26 11.29 -14.90
CA ALA A 84 -3.06 11.35 -16.13
C ALA A 84 -3.36 12.84 -16.43
N GLU A 85 -2.78 13.40 -17.48
CA GLU A 85 -3.01 14.77 -17.97
C GLU A 85 -4.44 15.01 -18.50
N ASN A 86 -5.40 14.15 -18.20
CA ASN A 86 -6.61 14.01 -19.01
C ASN A 86 -7.91 14.36 -18.25
N TRP A 87 -7.86 14.95 -17.05
CA TRP A 87 -9.10 15.30 -16.32
C TRP A 87 -9.88 16.48 -16.94
N LYS A 88 -9.37 17.12 -18.00
CA LYS A 88 -10.03 18.28 -18.64
C LYS A 88 -10.86 17.98 -19.89
N THR A 89 -11.01 16.72 -20.33
CA THR A 89 -11.87 16.42 -21.49
C THR A 89 -13.08 15.61 -21.03
N GLY A 90 -14.11 16.32 -20.56
CA GLY A 90 -15.35 15.66 -20.14
C GLY A 90 -16.40 16.58 -19.55
N SER A 91 -16.68 17.74 -20.16
CA SER A 91 -18.03 18.33 -20.08
C SER A 91 -18.23 19.42 -21.15
N LEU A 92 -18.55 18.99 -22.36
CA LEU A 92 -19.27 19.78 -23.35
C LEU A 92 -20.19 18.82 -24.09
N LEU A 93 -21.25 18.35 -23.43
CA LEU A 93 -22.46 17.79 -24.06
C LEU A 93 -23.57 17.67 -23.00
N ILE A 94 -24.21 18.79 -22.67
CA ILE A 94 -25.65 18.80 -22.38
C ILE A 94 -26.21 19.92 -23.25
N GLN A 95 -26.91 19.46 -24.29
CA GLN A 95 -27.93 20.06 -25.16
C GLN A 95 -28.11 21.58 -25.17
#